data_AF-A0A963UK80-F1
#
_entry.id   AF-A0A963UK80-F1
#
_cell.length_a   1.000
_cell.length_b   1.000
_cell.length_c   1.000
_cell.angle_alpha   90.00
_cell.angle_beta   90.00
_cell.angle_gamma   90.00
#
_symmetry.space_group_name_H-M   'P 1'
#
loop_
_entity.id
_entity.type
_entity.pdbx_description
1 polymer ?
#
loop_
_entity_poly.entity_id
_entity_poly.type
_entity_poly.pdbx_seq_one_letter_code
_entity_poly.pdbx_strand_id
1 'polypeptide(L)' 'MAVTNLLDMNDKRSPDKQKALDSALAQIERQFGKGSIMRLGAGNPVMEIEATSTGSLGLDIAL' A
#
# COMPACT_ATOMS: atom_id res chain seq x y z
N MET A 1 -27.40 -12.32 19.25
CA MET A 1 -26.22 -11.80 19.98
C MET A 1 -25.17 -12.90 19.93
N ALA A 2 -23.95 -12.74 19.45
CA ALA A 2 -23.12 -11.56 19.32
C ALA A 2 -22.38 -11.58 17.97
N VAL A 3 -22.30 -10.41 17.35
CA VAL A 3 -21.36 -10.14 16.27
C VAL A 3 -19.95 -10.25 16.86
N THR A 4 -19.20 -11.28 16.48
CA THR A 4 -17.79 -11.38 16.87
C THR A 4 -17.01 -10.32 16.12
N ASN A 5 -16.44 -9.42 16.92
CA ASN A 5 -15.70 -8.22 16.59
C ASN A 5 -14.62 -8.47 15.52
N LEU A 6 -14.76 -7.82 14.36
CA LEU A 6 -13.83 -7.86 13.21
C LEU A 6 -12.53 -7.06 13.44
N LEU A 7 -12.26 -6.64 14.69
CA LEU A 7 -11.21 -5.67 15.01
C LEU A 7 -10.10 -6.20 15.95
N ASP A 8 -10.08 -7.50 16.28
CA ASP A 8 -8.94 -8.08 17.01
C ASP A 8 -7.79 -8.47 16.04
N MET A 9 -7.25 -7.47 15.35
CA MET A 9 -5.95 -7.58 14.68
C MET A 9 -4.80 -7.20 15.62
N ASN A 10 -4.65 -7.90 16.74
CA ASN A 10 -3.48 -7.74 17.61
C ASN A 10 -2.73 -9.05 17.84
N ASP A 11 -2.58 -9.84 16.78
CA ASP A 11 -1.63 -10.95 16.75
C ASP A 11 -0.28 -10.47 16.20
N LYS A 12 0.59 -10.14 17.15
CA LYS A 12 2.01 -9.85 16.97
C LYS A 12 2.63 -10.80 15.94
N ARG A 13 3.07 -10.27 14.78
CA ARG A 13 4.01 -10.86 13.81
C ARG A 13 4.35 -12.35 14.04
N SER A 14 3.42 -13.25 13.74
CA SER A 14 3.75 -14.68 13.71
C SER A 14 4.65 -14.93 12.48
N PRO A 15 5.77 -15.65 12.62
CA PRO A 15 6.67 -15.97 11.51
C PRO A 15 5.95 -16.70 10.37
N ASP A 16 4.91 -17.48 10.70
CA ASP A 16 4.09 -18.18 9.71
C ASP A 16 3.25 -17.22 8.87
N LYS A 17 2.70 -16.16 9.49
CA LYS A 17 1.97 -15.10 8.77
C LYS A 17 2.90 -14.34 7.82
N GLN A 18 4.13 -14.07 8.25
CA GLN A 18 5.12 -13.38 7.41
C GLN A 18 5.52 -14.24 6.20
N LYS A 19 5.78 -15.54 6.41
CA LYS A 19 6.10 -16.47 5.33
C LYS A 19 4.97 -16.64 4.32
N ALA A 20 3.73 -16.75 4.81
CA ALA A 20 2.55 -16.81 3.95
C ALA A 20 2.37 -15.52 3.14
N LEU A 21 2.58 -14.36 3.77
CA LEU A 21 2.53 -13.05 3.12
C LEU A 21 3.58 -12.95 1.99
N ASP A 22 4.83 -13.30 2.26
CA ASP A 22 5.92 -13.20 1.27
C ASP A 22 5.68 -14.14 0.08
N SER A 23 5.14 -15.34 0.32
CA SER A 23 4.76 -16.25 -0.76
C SER A 23 3.59 -15.71 -1.60
N ALA A 24 2.60 -15.08 -0.99
CA ALA A 24 1.48 -14.49 -1.70
C ALA A 24 1.94 -13.28 -2.55
N LEU A 25 2.81 -12.43 -2.01
CA LEU A 25 3.42 -11.31 -2.74
C LEU A 25 4.16 -11.80 -3.98
N ALA A 26 4.99 -12.84 -3.86
CA ALA A 26 5.70 -13.42 -5.00
C ALA A 26 4.76 -14.01 -6.07
N GLN A 27 3.63 -14.60 -5.66
CA GLN A 27 2.62 -15.10 -6.60
C GLN A 27 1.94 -13.97 -7.37
N ILE A 28 1.66 -12.84 -6.73
CA ILE A 28 1.06 -11.66 -7.36
C ILE A 28 2.05 -11.08 -8.39
N GLU A 29 3.30 -10.85 -8.00
CA GLU A 29 4.31 -10.31 -8.93
C GLU A 29 4.56 -11.21 -10.14
N ARG A 30 4.53 -12.54 -9.98
CA ARG A 30 4.69 -13.48 -11.09
C ARG A 30 3.50 -13.44 -12.06
N GLN A 31 2.28 -13.27 -11.56
CA GLN A 31 1.07 -13.28 -12.38
C GLN A 31 0.83 -11.95 -13.09
N PHE A 32 1.13 -10.83 -12.44
CA PHE A 32 0.77 -9.48 -12.92
C PHE A 32 1.98 -8.62 -13.30
N GLY A 33 3.20 -9.12 -13.11
CA GLY A 33 4.45 -8.40 -13.39
C GLY A 33 5.06 -7.73 -12.16
N LYS A 34 6.34 -7.34 -12.27
CA LYS A 34 7.07 -6.65 -11.21
C LYS A 34 6.43 -5.28 -10.94
N GLY A 35 6.30 -4.92 -9.66
CA GLY A 35 5.68 -3.65 -9.24
C GLY A 35 4.14 -3.66 -9.21
N SER A 36 3.50 -4.80 -9.51
CA SER A 36 2.04 -4.98 -9.36
C SER A 36 1.56 -4.91 -7.91
N ILE A 37 2.45 -5.18 -6.94
CA ILE A 37 2.21 -4.96 -5.52
C ILE A 37 3.50 -4.48 -4.84
N MET A 38 3.40 -3.43 -4.02
CA MET A 38 4.54 -2.81 -3.36
C MET A 38 4.13 -2.30 -1.98
N ARG A 39 5.09 -2.21 -1.06
CA ARG A 39 4.86 -1.54 0.23
C ARG A 39 4.92 -0.03 0.02
N LEU A 40 3.89 0.68 0.47
CA LEU A 40 3.88 2.15 0.45
C LEU A 40 5.08 2.68 1.25
N GLY A 41 5.91 3.52 0.62
CA GLY A 41 7.10 4.12 1.24
C GLY A 41 8.32 3.21 1.36
N ALA A 42 8.30 1.99 0.83
CA ALA A 42 9.50 1.14 0.80
C ALA A 42 10.43 1.57 -0.34
N GLY A 43 11.51 2.28 -0.01
CA GLY A 43 12.66 2.49 -0.90
C GLY A 43 12.61 3.73 -1.80
N ASN A 44 11.47 4.41 -1.92
CA ASN A 44 11.39 5.72 -2.60
C ASN A 44 11.10 6.83 -1.59
N PRO A 45 11.66 8.05 -1.76
CA PRO A 45 11.13 9.25 -1.09
C PRO A 45 9.63 9.33 -1.37
N VAL A 46 8.89 9.95 -0.44
CA VAL A 46 7.43 10.19 -0.51
C VAL A 46 7.03 10.33 -1.97
N MET A 47 6.15 9.43 -2.45
CA MET A 47 5.68 9.41 -3.84
C MET A 47 5.40 10.85 -4.24
N GLU A 48 6.24 11.44 -5.11
CA GLU A 48 6.04 12.82 -5.49
C GLU A 48 4.66 12.87 -6.13
N ILE A 49 3.77 13.65 -5.54
CA ILE A 49 2.43 13.82 -6.06
C ILE A 49 2.61 14.61 -7.34
N GLU A 50 2.51 13.91 -8.47
CA GLU A 50 2.56 14.54 -9.77
C GLU A 50 1.33 15.46 -9.90
N ALA A 51 1.58 16.77 -9.78
CA ALA A 51 0.59 17.80 -10.05
C ALA A 51 0.85 18.36 -11.44
N THR A 52 -0.19 18.42 -12.27
CA THR A 52 -0.15 19.17 -13.53
C THR A 52 -0.71 20.56 -13.27
N SER A 53 0.01 21.61 -13.68
CA SER A 53 -0.48 22.99 -13.54
C SER A 53 -1.82 23.17 -14.24
N THR A 54 -2.76 23.84 -13.57
CA THR A 54 -4.06 24.18 -14.16
C THR A 54 -3.96 25.30 -15.20
N GLY A 55 -2.79 25.92 -15.36
CA GLY A 55 -2.59 27.12 -16.19
C GLY A 55 -3.00 28.42 -15.50
N SER A 56 -3.48 28.34 -14.26
CA SER A 56 -3.81 29.49 -13.40
C SER A 56 -3.03 29.40 -12.10
N LEU A 57 -2.10 30.33 -11.90
CA LEU A 57 -1.27 30.38 -10.70
C LEU A 57 -2.10 30.50 -9.41
N GLY A 58 -3.19 31.27 -9.44
CA GLY A 58 -4.06 31.45 -8.27
C GLY A 58 -4.82 30.18 -7.88
N LEU A 59 -5.12 29.30 -8.85
CA LEU A 59 -5.78 28.02 -8.59
C LEU A 59 -4.76 26.97 -8.14
N ASP A 60 -3.57 26.94 -8.75
CA ASP A 60 -2.48 26.03 -8.36
C ASP A 60 -1.98 26.30 -6.93
N ILE A 61 -2.06 27.53 -6.43
CA ILE A 61 -1.70 27.88 -5.05
C ILE A 61 -2.79 27.43 -4.05
N ALA A 62 -4.05 27.31 -4.48
CA ALA A 62 -5.17 26.99 -3.60
C ALA A 62 -5.42 25.48 -3.40
N LEU A 63 -4.94 24.65 -4.33
CA LEU A 63 -5.03 23.17 -4.31
C LEU A 63 -3.91 22.55 -3.46
#